data_AF-A0A943E396-F1
#
_entry.id   AF-A0A943E396-F1
#
_cell.length_a   1.000
_cell.length_b   1.000
_cell.length_c   1.000
_cell.angle_alpha   90.00
_cell.angle_beta   90.00
_cell.angle_gamma   90.00
#
_symmetry.space_group_name_H-M   'P 1'
#
loop_
_entity.id
_entity.type
_entity.pdbx_description
1 polymer ?
#
loop_
_entity_poly.entity_id
_entity_poly.type
_entity_poly.pdbx_seq_one_letter_code
_entity_poly.pdbx_strand_id
1 'polypeptide(L)'
;MSKLRGAAARTMRDGFAETLAYTEFPPDRWSQIRTSDGIERINREIRRKTRVVGTFPDGNSALMLVTARLKYIVEHERGKRRHLDMSNLDEMDELKGK
;
A
#
# COMPACT_ATOMS: atom_id res chain seq x y z
N MET A 1 19.52 -22.50 -0.63
CA MET A 1 18.05 -22.46 -0.42
C MET A 1 17.61 -22.59 1.04
N SER A 2 18.31 -23.30 1.93
CA SER A 2 17.92 -23.50 3.35
C SER A 2 17.80 -22.20 4.18
N LYS A 3 18.73 -21.24 4.04
CA LYS A 3 18.73 -19.98 4.82
C LYS A 3 17.53 -19.07 4.56
N LEU A 4 16.98 -19.07 3.34
CA LEU A 4 15.84 -18.23 2.96
C LEU A 4 14.53 -18.67 3.63
N ARG A 5 14.35 -19.98 3.85
CA ARG A 5 13.18 -20.53 4.56
C ARG A 5 13.15 -20.10 6.03
N GLY A 6 14.31 -20.08 6.69
CA GLY A 6 14.42 -19.65 8.10
C GLY A 6 14.18 -18.15 8.29
N ALA A 7 14.65 -17.30 7.38
CA ALA A 7 14.41 -15.85 7.45
C ALA A 7 12.94 -15.50 7.19
N ALA A 8 12.33 -16.09 6.15
CA ALA A 8 10.91 -15.86 5.85
C ALA A 8 10.01 -16.31 7.00
N ALA A 9 10.27 -17.48 7.59
CA ALA A 9 9.48 -17.97 8.73
C ALA A 9 9.59 -17.06 9.97
N ARG A 10 10.76 -16.47 10.22
CA ARG A 10 10.94 -15.47 11.29
C ARG A 10 10.14 -14.20 11.01
N THR A 11 10.26 -13.62 9.81
CA THR A 11 9.49 -12.43 9.42
C THR A 11 7.99 -12.65 9.54
N MET A 12 7.48 -13.82 9.12
CA MET A 12 6.05 -14.15 9.26
C MET A 12 5.63 -14.26 10.73
N ARG A 13 6.48 -14.84 11.59
CA ARG A 13 6.20 -14.96 13.03
C ARG A 13 6.19 -13.60 13.71
N ASP A 14 7.20 -12.77 13.43
CA ASP A 14 7.40 -11.48 14.09
C ASP A 14 6.31 -10.48 13.68
N GLY A 15 5.88 -10.50 12.40
CA GLY A 15 4.82 -9.63 11.88
C GLY A 15 3.41 -10.21 11.95
N PHE A 16 3.19 -11.35 12.61
CA PHE A 16 1.91 -12.06 12.59
C PHE A 16 0.75 -11.21 13.12
N ALA A 17 0.94 -10.59 14.28
CA ALA A 17 -0.08 -9.76 14.92
C ALA A 17 -0.43 -8.54 14.05
N GLU A 18 0.59 -7.84 13.52
CA GLU A 18 0.40 -6.70 12.62
C GLU A 18 -0.29 -7.10 11.32
N THR A 19 0.05 -8.27 10.78
CA THR A 19 -0.55 -8.78 9.53
C THR A 19 -2.03 -9.09 9.70
N LEU A 20 -2.47 -9.53 10.88
CA LEU A 20 -3.87 -9.87 11.15
C LEU A 20 -4.73 -8.73 11.68
N ALA A 21 -4.14 -7.55 11.94
CA ALA A 21 -4.88 -6.38 12.42
C ALA A 21 -6.06 -5.99 11.51
N TYR A 22 -5.98 -6.28 10.20
CA TYR A 22 -7.11 -6.00 9.29
C TYR A 22 -8.37 -6.81 9.58
N THR A 23 -8.27 -7.91 10.34
CA THR A 23 -9.42 -8.78 10.67
C THR A 23 -10.37 -8.11 11.66
N GLU A 24 -9.96 -7.01 12.29
CA GLU A 24 -10.80 -6.16 13.14
C GLU A 24 -11.83 -5.36 12.33
N PHE A 25 -11.68 -5.25 11.01
CA PHE A 25 -12.60 -4.57 10.10
C PHE A 25 -13.65 -5.53 9.52
N PRO A 26 -14.74 -5.04 8.88
CA PRO A 26 -15.72 -5.91 8.24
C PRO A 26 -15.08 -6.82 7.18
N PRO A 27 -15.53 -8.08 7.04
CA PRO A 27 -15.01 -9.01 6.01
C PRO A 27 -15.02 -8.43 4.58
N ASP A 28 -16.03 -7.61 4.26
CA ASP A 28 -16.14 -6.92 2.97
C ASP A 28 -14.95 -6.01 2.65
N ARG A 29 -14.22 -5.55 3.68
CA ARG A 29 -13.05 -4.66 3.57
C ARG A 29 -11.72 -5.41 3.55
N TRP A 30 -11.69 -6.67 3.99
CA TRP A 30 -10.43 -7.42 4.15
C TRP A 30 -9.60 -7.49 2.87
N SER A 31 -10.25 -7.70 1.73
CA SER A 31 -9.57 -7.75 0.42
C SER A 31 -8.88 -6.43 0.08
N GLN A 32 -9.49 -5.30 0.43
CA GLN A 32 -8.94 -3.96 0.15
C GLN A 32 -7.79 -3.59 1.09
N ILE A 33 -7.84 -4.04 2.35
CA ILE A 33 -6.82 -3.73 3.37
C ILE A 33 -5.60 -4.65 3.24
N ARG A 34 -5.81 -5.96 3.00
CA ARG A 34 -4.72 -6.94 2.89
C ARG A 34 -3.85 -6.75 1.64
N THR A 35 -4.39 -6.11 0.61
CA THR A 35 -3.77 -6.04 -0.72
C THR A 35 -2.77 -4.90 -0.83
N SER A 36 -1.54 -5.19 -1.26
CA SER A 36 -0.46 -4.24 -1.55
C SER A 36 -0.46 -3.71 -3.00
N ASP A 37 -1.39 -4.14 -3.85
CA ASP A 37 -1.41 -3.84 -5.28
C ASP A 37 -1.32 -2.34 -5.60
N GLY A 38 -1.99 -1.50 -4.80
CA GLY A 38 -2.00 -0.04 -4.99
C GLY A 38 -0.61 0.56 -4.85
N ILE A 39 0.07 0.28 -3.73
CA ILE A 39 1.42 0.79 -3.46
C ILE A 39 2.45 0.14 -4.39
N GLU A 40 2.30 -1.14 -4.71
CA GLU A 40 3.16 -1.83 -5.68
C GLU A 40 3.06 -1.23 -7.07
N ARG A 41 1.85 -0.86 -7.52
CA ARG A 41 1.65 -0.17 -8.80
C ARG A 41 2.37 1.18 -8.82
N ILE A 42 2.20 1.98 -7.77
CA ILE A 42 2.87 3.29 -7.64
C ILE A 42 4.40 3.11 -7.66
N ASN A 43 4.93 2.18 -6.86
CA ASN A 43 6.36 1.87 -6.82
C ASN A 43 6.89 1.42 -8.19
N ARG A 44 6.12 0.62 -8.94
CA ARG A 44 6.47 0.19 -10.29
C ARG A 44 6.53 1.37 -11.27
N GLU A 45 5.60 2.31 -11.18
CA GLU A 45 5.62 3.52 -12.00
C GLU A 45 6.80 4.44 -11.67
N ILE A 46 7.08 4.64 -10.38
CA ILE A 46 8.24 5.41 -9.92
C ILE A 46 9.52 4.77 -10.48
N ARG A 47 9.72 3.46 -10.29
CA ARG A 47 10.89 2.74 -10.82
C ARG A 47 11.01 2.83 -12.34
N ARG A 48 9.89 2.79 -13.07
CA ARG A 48 9.90 2.96 -14.53
C ARG A 48 10.38 4.36 -14.93
N LYS A 49 9.93 5.41 -14.24
CA LYS A 49 10.29 6.81 -14.54
C LYS A 49 11.72 7.13 -14.14
N THR A 50 12.18 6.67 -12.97
CA THR A 50 13.57 6.89 -12.52
C THR A 50 14.59 6.13 -13.36
N ARG A 51 14.24 4.93 -13.85
CA ARG A 51 15.12 4.16 -14.76
C ARG A 51 15.44 4.88 -16.07
N VAL A 52 14.54 5.72 -16.58
CA VAL A 52 14.78 6.49 -17.82
C VAL A 52 15.84 7.57 -17.61
N VAL A 53 15.90 8.17 -16.42
CA VAL A 53 16.88 9.22 -16.11
C VAL A 53 18.27 8.62 -15.92
N GLY A 54 18.36 7.40 -15.37
CA GLY A 54 19.62 6.70 -15.16
C GLY A 54 20.40 7.23 -13.96
N THR A 55 20.88 8.47 -14.04
CA THR A 55 21.64 9.15 -12.97
C THR A 55 21.07 10.54 -12.70
N PHE A 56 20.76 10.84 -11.45
CA PHE A 56 20.31 12.17 -11.06
C PHE A 56 21.49 13.04 -10.63
N PRO A 57 21.45 14.36 -10.91
CA PRO A 57 22.50 15.28 -10.49
C PRO A 57 22.54 15.46 -8.95
N ASP A 58 21.39 15.33 -8.29
CA ASP A 58 21.25 15.44 -6.83
C ASP A 58 19.96 14.76 -6.33
N GLY A 59 19.83 14.61 -5.01
CA GLY A 59 18.66 13.97 -4.37
C GLY A 59 17.35 14.75 -4.52
N ASN A 60 17.39 16.09 -4.56
CA ASN A 60 16.20 16.91 -4.76
C ASN A 60 15.66 16.78 -6.18
N SER A 61 16.52 16.63 -7.18
CA SER A 61 16.12 16.35 -8.56
C SER A 61 15.35 15.02 -8.68
N ALA A 62 15.79 13.99 -7.96
CA ALA A 62 15.06 12.71 -7.89
C ALA A 62 13.71 12.87 -7.16
N LEU A 63 13.70 13.57 -6.03
CA LEU A 63 12.48 13.85 -5.27
C LEU A 63 11.45 14.63 -6.09
N MET A 64 11.89 15.63 -6.86
CA MET A 64 11.03 16.44 -7.72
C MET A 64 10.35 15.59 -8.79
N LEU A 65 11.07 14.68 -9.45
CA LEU A 65 10.49 13.78 -10.44
C LEU A 65 9.43 12.86 -9.82
N VAL A 66 9.74 12.26 -8.66
CA VAL A 66 8.81 11.38 -7.95
C VAL A 66 7.56 12.16 -7.53
N THR A 67 7.73 13.36 -6.99
CA THR A 67 6.63 14.23 -6.57
C THR A 67 5.75 14.61 -7.75
N ALA A 68 6.34 15.02 -8.86
CA ALA A 68 5.60 15.34 -10.08
C ALA A 68 4.81 14.13 -10.59
N ARG A 69 5.39 12.92 -10.51
CA ARG A 69 4.69 11.70 -10.91
C ARG A 69 3.53 11.36 -9.98
N LEU A 70 3.73 11.49 -8.66
CA LEU A 70 2.67 11.25 -7.68
C LEU A 70 1.51 12.23 -7.88
N LYS A 71 1.80 13.52 -8.09
CA LYS A 71 0.79 14.53 -8.39
C LYS A 71 -0.05 14.16 -9.61
N TYR A 72 0.59 13.74 -10.70
CA TYR A 72 -0.11 13.26 -11.90
C TYR A 72 -1.03 12.06 -11.63
N ILE A 73 -0.57 11.09 -10.83
CA ILE A 73 -1.37 9.90 -10.50
C ILE A 73 -2.62 10.28 -9.71
N VAL A 74 -2.49 11.19 -8.74
CA VAL A 74 -3.60 11.68 -7.90
C VAL A 74 -4.63 12.44 -8.74
N GLU A 75 -4.17 13.26 -9.68
CA GLU A 75 -5.05 14.06 -10.55
C GLU A 75 -5.81 13.22 -11.59
N HIS A 76 -5.30 12.05 -11.95
CA HIS A 76 -5.94 11.14 -12.90
C HIS A 76 -7.22 10.49 -12.32
N GLU A 77 -8.20 10.14 -13.16
CA GLU A 77 -9.50 9.56 -12.72
C GLU A 77 -9.39 8.36 -11.78
N ARG A 78 -8.33 7.55 -11.92
CA ARG A 78 -8.08 6.41 -11.03
C ARG A 78 -7.58 6.84 -9.65
N GLY A 79 -6.86 7.96 -9.55
CA GLY A 79 -6.44 8.56 -8.28
C GLY A 79 -7.59 9.20 -7.50
N LYS A 80 -8.66 9.60 -8.20
CA LYS A 80 -9.88 10.16 -7.59
C LYS A 80 -10.81 9.10 -6.98
N ARG A 81 -10.59 7.82 -7.27
CA ARG A 81 -11.37 6.73 -6.67
C ARG A 81 -10.95 6.53 -5.22
N ARG A 82 -11.93 6.47 -4.31
CA ARG A 82 -11.68 6.11 -2.91
C ARG A 82 -11.31 4.63 -2.86
N HIS A 83 -10.13 4.33 -2.30
CA HIS A 83 -9.67 2.94 -2.12
C HIS A 83 -10.48 2.22 -1.03
N LEU A 84 -10.77 2.95 0.05
CA LEU A 84 -11.63 2.53 1.15
C LEU A 84 -12.70 3.58 1.34
N ASP A 85 -13.96 3.14 1.38
CA ASP A 85 -15.08 3.99 1.78
C ASP A 85 -15.41 3.70 3.25
N MET A 86 -15.26 4.71 4.09
CA MET A 86 -15.42 4.59 5.54
C MET A 86 -16.84 4.93 6.00
N SER A 87 -17.74 5.24 5.06
CA SER A 87 -19.13 5.65 5.34
C SER A 87 -19.98 4.58 6.04
N ASN A 88 -19.58 3.31 5.97
CA ASN A 88 -20.31 2.16 6.55
C ASN A 88 -19.58 1.53 7.74
N LEU A 89 -18.75 2.28 8.46
CA LEU A 89 -18.11 1.75 9.69
C LEU A 89 -19.07 1.70 10.87
N ASP A 90 -20.09 2.56 10.86
CA ASP A 90 -21.05 2.74 11.96
C ASP A 90 -21.89 1.47 12.22
N GLU A 91 -22.08 0.62 11.20
CA GLU A 91 -22.82 -0.65 11.31
C GLU A 91 -22.13 -1.68 12.25
N MET A 92 -20.83 -1.50 12.56
CA MET A 92 -20.10 -2.39 13.46
C MET A 92 -20.28 -2.08 14.94
N ASP A 93 -20.41 -0.80 15.31
CA ASP A 93 -20.63 -0.40 16.71
C ASP A 93 -22.01 -0.87 17.20
N GLU A 94 -22.99 -0.94 16.29
CA GLU A 94 -24.33 -1.49 16.58
C GLU A 94 -24.35 -3.02 16.75
N LEU A 95 -23.45 -3.75 16.10
CA LEU A 95 -23.33 -5.22 16.20
C LEU A 95 -22.48 -5.67 17.40
N LYS A 96 -21.51 -4.86 17.84
CA LYS A 96 -20.75 -5.10 19.08
C LYS A 96 -21.54 -4.79 20.36
N GLY A 97 -22.63 -4.02 20.25
CA GLY A 97 -23.51 -3.65 21.36
C GLY A 97 -24.68 -4.62 21.64
N LYS A 98 -24.76 -5.74 20.92
CA LYS A 98 -25.73 -6.84 21.15
C LYS A 98 -25.00 -8.10 21.60
#